data_AF-A0A7Y5TR65-F1
#
_entry.id   AF-A0A7Y5TR65-F1
#
_cell.length_a   1.000
_cell.length_b   1.000
_cell.length_c   1.000
_cell.angle_alpha   90.00
_cell.angle_beta   90.00
_cell.angle_gamma   90.00
#
_symmetry.space_group_name_H-M   'P 1'
#
loop_
_entity.id
_entity.type
_entity.pdbx_description
1 polymer ?
#
loop_
_entity_poly.entity_id
_entity_poly.type
_entity_poly.pdbx_seq_one_letter_code
_entity_poly.pdbx_strand_id
1 'polypeptide(L)'
;MSASLHFVDVLQTIARKLGETFGLDRCAIFLSGDKDEVRLVASYEDPTIRNLVVDLNRYPELKRAFESGETVFIPDAANDPMLRSIKAQLDTRNVRSIVVVPIRWEGSVIGAIFLRTEKNAEPFSEADVRFCQTVASLTAKALRNAHRFETLLHSQEDVGIAQRKAELQRVALVGFMRRLLDRYGRSEEHAWAETLLPKAADEELERLVTVAMQVLEEEAKG
;
A
#
# COMPACT_ATOMS: atom_id res chain seq x y z
N MET A 1 4.83 20.07 -6.51
CA MET A 1 4.34 19.12 -7.53
C MET A 1 5.20 17.86 -7.65
N SER A 2 6.53 17.91 -7.59
CA SER A 2 7.38 16.70 -7.76
C SER A 2 7.21 15.62 -6.68
N ALA A 3 7.01 15.97 -5.41
CA ALA A 3 6.96 14.99 -4.30
C ALA A 3 5.71 14.09 -4.33
N SER A 4 4.54 14.64 -4.68
CA SER A 4 3.29 13.90 -4.83
C SER A 4 3.33 12.87 -5.97
N LEU A 5 3.94 13.22 -7.11
CA LEU A 5 4.18 12.30 -8.24
C LEU A 5 5.05 11.10 -7.83
N HIS A 6 6.13 11.37 -7.09
CA HIS A 6 7.05 10.34 -6.62
C HIS A 6 6.40 9.32 -5.68
N PHE A 7 5.42 9.76 -4.88
CA PHE A 7 4.74 8.87 -3.94
C PHE A 7 3.73 7.96 -4.63
N VAL A 8 2.99 8.48 -5.61
CA VAL A 8 2.10 7.69 -6.47
C VAL A 8 2.88 6.57 -7.17
N ASP A 9 4.12 6.81 -7.58
CA ASP A 9 4.97 5.78 -8.19
C ASP A 9 5.38 4.67 -7.20
N VAL A 10 5.58 5.01 -5.92
CA VAL A 10 5.81 4.01 -4.86
C VAL A 10 4.57 3.13 -4.69
N LEU A 11 3.40 3.74 -4.55
CA LEU A 11 2.14 3.00 -4.43
C LEU A 11 1.87 2.13 -5.65
N GLN A 12 2.13 2.64 -6.85
CA GLN A 12 1.99 1.88 -8.09
C GLN A 12 2.95 0.69 -8.11
N THR A 13 4.17 0.85 -7.58
CA THR A 13 5.12 -0.25 -7.44
C THR A 13 4.63 -1.30 -6.46
N ILE A 14 4.08 -0.89 -5.32
CA ILE A 14 3.50 -1.79 -4.31
C ILE A 14 2.31 -2.55 -4.91
N ALA A 15 1.34 -1.85 -5.51
CA ALA A 15 0.17 -2.46 -6.13
C ALA A 15 0.56 -3.48 -7.20
N ARG A 16 1.53 -3.13 -8.04
CA ARG A 16 2.05 -4.04 -9.07
C ARG A 16 2.69 -5.29 -8.49
N LYS A 17 3.51 -5.14 -7.45
CA LYS A 17 4.21 -6.29 -6.86
C LYS A 17 3.28 -7.18 -6.07
N LEU A 18 2.30 -6.63 -5.35
CA LEU A 18 1.23 -7.41 -4.75
C LEU A 18 0.45 -8.21 -5.81
N GLY A 19 0.11 -7.57 -6.94
CA GLY A 19 -0.52 -8.24 -8.07
C GLY A 19 0.32 -9.40 -8.60
N GLU A 20 1.61 -9.16 -8.90
CA GLU A 20 2.53 -10.20 -9.38
C GLU A 20 2.74 -11.33 -8.36
N THR A 21 2.94 -11.02 -7.08
CA THR A 21 3.23 -11.99 -6.01
C THR A 21 2.07 -12.95 -5.77
N PHE A 22 0.84 -12.45 -5.82
CA PHE A 22 -0.35 -13.24 -5.50
C PHE A 22 -1.09 -13.78 -6.74
N GLY A 23 -0.59 -13.53 -7.97
CA GLY A 23 -1.34 -13.87 -9.18
C GLY A 23 -2.65 -13.09 -9.31
N LEU A 24 -2.60 -11.83 -8.88
CA LEU A 24 -3.60 -10.77 -8.90
C LEU A 24 -4.21 -10.48 -10.26
N ASP A 25 -5.52 -10.56 -10.47
CA ASP A 25 -6.16 -9.81 -11.57
C ASP A 25 -6.39 -8.36 -11.18
N ARG A 26 -6.64 -8.09 -9.89
CA ARG A 26 -6.85 -6.74 -9.37
C ARG A 26 -6.18 -6.54 -8.02
N CYS A 27 -5.26 -5.58 -7.99
CA CYS A 27 -4.74 -4.95 -6.80
C CYS A 27 -4.85 -3.43 -6.97
N ALA A 28 -5.36 -2.73 -5.97
CA ALA A 28 -5.53 -1.28 -5.99
C ALA A 28 -5.15 -0.67 -4.65
N ILE A 29 -4.70 0.58 -4.67
CA ILE A 29 -4.47 1.37 -3.45
C ILE A 29 -5.33 2.62 -3.53
N PHE A 30 -6.07 2.84 -2.45
CA PHE A 30 -6.92 3.99 -2.23
C PHE A 30 -6.32 4.87 -1.15
N LEU A 31 -6.48 6.18 -1.28
CA LEU A 31 -6.15 7.15 -0.23
C LEU A 31 -7.38 7.99 0.13
N SER A 32 -7.48 8.38 1.40
CA SER A 32 -8.44 9.40 1.83
C SER A 32 -8.03 10.76 1.27
N GLY A 33 -8.97 11.47 0.66
CA GLY A 33 -8.87 12.86 0.26
C GLY A 33 -9.54 13.80 1.26
N ASP A 34 -9.87 15.01 0.80
CA ASP A 34 -10.61 15.99 1.59
C ASP A 34 -12.11 15.62 1.66
N LYS A 35 -12.78 15.98 2.75
CA LYS A 35 -14.25 15.86 2.90
C LYS A 35 -14.80 14.45 2.64
N ASP A 36 -14.18 13.43 3.25
CA ASP A 36 -14.55 12.01 3.15
C ASP A 36 -14.45 11.42 1.73
N GLU A 37 -13.77 12.10 0.80
CA GLU A 37 -13.47 11.54 -0.51
C GLU A 37 -12.46 10.39 -0.40
N VAL A 38 -12.64 9.36 -1.22
CA VAL A 38 -11.66 8.28 -1.38
C VAL A 38 -11.22 8.27 -2.83
N ARG A 39 -9.91 8.22 -3.06
CA ARG A 39 -9.29 8.29 -4.39
C ARG A 39 -8.49 7.03 -4.69
N LEU A 40 -8.75 6.42 -5.83
CA LEU A 40 -7.91 5.38 -6.41
C LEU A 40 -6.64 6.02 -6.97
N VAL A 41 -5.50 5.69 -6.38
CA VAL A 41 -4.21 6.33 -6.70
C VAL A 41 -3.21 5.38 -7.34
N ALA A 42 -3.40 4.06 -7.18
CA ALA A 42 -2.61 3.04 -7.85
C ALA A 42 -3.49 1.84 -8.19
N SER A 43 -3.27 1.23 -9.35
CA SER A 43 -4.02 0.07 -9.83
C SER A 43 -3.11 -0.85 -10.63
N TYR A 44 -3.18 -2.14 -10.34
CA TYR A 44 -2.47 -3.17 -11.09
C TYR A 44 -3.15 -3.46 -12.44
N GLU A 45 -4.49 -3.54 -12.43
CA GLU A 45 -5.29 -3.83 -13.63
C GLU A 45 -5.15 -2.74 -14.70
N ASP A 46 -5.17 -1.48 -14.26
CA ASP A 46 -5.00 -0.33 -15.14
C ASP A 46 -4.02 0.66 -14.49
N PRO A 47 -2.71 0.52 -14.80
CA PRO A 47 -1.67 1.40 -14.30
C PRO A 47 -1.78 2.86 -14.76
N THR A 48 -2.66 3.16 -15.72
CA THR A 48 -2.85 4.53 -16.22
C THR A 48 -3.76 5.34 -15.31
N ILE A 49 -4.60 4.69 -14.50
CA ILE A 49 -5.49 5.35 -13.55
C ILE A 49 -4.66 6.03 -12.47
N ARG A 50 -4.85 7.34 -12.35
CA ARG A 50 -4.29 8.16 -11.28
C ARG A 50 -5.36 9.09 -10.73
N ASN A 51 -5.48 9.13 -9.40
CA ASN A 51 -6.30 10.08 -8.65
C ASN A 51 -7.80 10.08 -9.02
N LEU A 52 -8.39 8.90 -9.26
CA LEU A 52 -9.81 8.76 -9.57
C LEU A 52 -10.63 8.74 -8.27
N VAL A 53 -11.51 9.72 -8.09
CA VAL A 53 -12.48 9.72 -6.97
C VAL A 53 -13.48 8.58 -7.16
N VAL A 54 -13.70 7.78 -6.10
CA VAL A 54 -14.62 6.65 -6.13
C VAL A 54 -15.84 6.86 -5.25
N ASP A 55 -16.99 6.35 -5.70
CA ASP A 55 -18.21 6.28 -4.91
C ASP A 55 -18.17 5.03 -4.01
N LEU A 56 -18.00 5.25 -2.69
CA LEU A 56 -17.93 4.18 -1.70
C LEU A 56 -19.20 3.30 -1.64
N ASN A 57 -20.35 3.78 -2.13
CA ASN A 57 -21.55 2.93 -2.20
C ASN A 57 -21.39 1.75 -3.18
N ARG A 58 -20.43 1.86 -4.11
CA ARG A 58 -20.07 0.79 -5.04
C ARG A 58 -19.01 -0.17 -4.48
N TYR A 59 -18.51 0.10 -3.28
CA TYR A 59 -17.46 -0.66 -2.61
C TYR A 59 -17.79 -0.79 -1.11
N PRO A 60 -18.87 -1.50 -0.74
CA PRO A 60 -19.28 -1.65 0.66
C PRO A 60 -18.18 -2.24 1.56
N GLU A 61 -17.34 -3.13 1.02
CA GLU A 61 -16.19 -3.71 1.69
C GLU A 61 -15.07 -2.68 1.95
N LEU A 62 -14.86 -1.77 1.00
CA LEU A 62 -13.89 -0.66 1.14
C LEU A 62 -14.40 0.34 2.17
N LYS A 63 -15.68 0.72 2.06
CA LYS A 63 -16.36 1.59 3.01
C LYS A 63 -16.22 1.07 4.45
N ARG A 64 -16.53 -0.21 4.67
CA ARG A 64 -16.38 -0.84 5.99
C ARG A 64 -14.94 -0.78 6.50
N ALA A 65 -13.94 -1.01 5.65
CA ALA A 65 -12.53 -0.93 6.07
C ALA A 65 -12.12 0.50 6.49
N PHE A 66 -12.60 1.53 5.78
CA PHE A 66 -12.39 2.93 6.16
C PHE A 66 -13.12 3.31 7.45
N GLU A 67 -14.35 2.85 7.65
CA GLU A 67 -15.16 3.17 8.84
C GLU A 67 -14.67 2.44 10.10
N SER A 68 -14.33 1.15 9.99
CA SER A 68 -13.90 0.33 11.13
C SER A 68 -12.41 0.45 11.44
N GLY A 69 -11.59 0.75 10.43
CA GLY A 69 -10.14 0.61 10.53
C GLY A 69 -9.68 -0.84 10.68
N GLU A 70 -10.53 -1.82 10.39
CA GLU A 70 -10.21 -3.24 10.44
C GLU A 70 -10.06 -3.83 9.04
N THR A 71 -9.24 -4.88 8.94
CA THR A 71 -9.12 -5.64 7.71
C THR A 71 -10.44 -6.36 7.41
N VAL A 72 -10.96 -6.16 6.20
CA VAL A 72 -12.16 -6.84 5.71
C VAL A 72 -11.72 -7.99 4.81
N PHE A 73 -11.97 -9.22 5.23
CA PHE A 73 -11.71 -10.41 4.42
C PHE A 73 -13.03 -11.11 4.06
N ILE A 74 -13.27 -11.28 2.77
CA ILE A 74 -14.44 -11.93 2.20
C ILE A 74 -13.96 -13.13 1.37
N PRO A 75 -14.00 -14.36 1.90
CA PRO A 75 -13.50 -15.55 1.22
C PRO A 75 -14.41 -16.04 0.08
N ASP A 76 -15.70 -15.69 0.12
CA ASP A 76 -16.67 -16.02 -0.92
C ASP A 76 -17.55 -14.82 -1.28
N ALA A 77 -17.06 -14.02 -2.23
CA ALA A 77 -17.70 -12.80 -2.69
C ALA A 77 -19.07 -13.06 -3.36
N ALA A 78 -19.29 -14.25 -3.93
CA ALA A 78 -20.53 -14.57 -4.62
C ALA A 78 -21.71 -14.72 -3.64
N ASN A 79 -21.43 -15.12 -2.40
CA ASN A 79 -22.45 -15.44 -1.39
C ASN A 79 -22.44 -14.50 -0.17
N ASP A 80 -21.49 -13.57 -0.08
CA ASP A 80 -21.38 -12.64 1.05
C ASP A 80 -22.58 -11.66 1.11
N PRO A 81 -23.28 -11.57 2.26
CA PRO A 81 -24.41 -10.65 2.43
C PRO A 81 -24.09 -9.17 2.22
N MET A 82 -22.85 -8.73 2.52
CA MET A 82 -22.41 -7.34 2.38
C MET A 82 -22.37 -6.90 0.92
N LEU A 83 -22.13 -7.85 0.01
CA LEU A 83 -21.91 -7.58 -1.41
C LEU A 83 -23.19 -7.68 -2.24
N ARG A 84 -24.35 -7.97 -1.61
CA ARG A 84 -25.64 -8.17 -2.31
C ARG A 84 -26.02 -7.00 -3.23
N SER A 85 -25.77 -5.77 -2.81
CA SER A 85 -26.07 -4.56 -3.60
C SER A 85 -25.25 -4.45 -4.89
N ILE A 86 -24.08 -5.09 -4.93
CA ILE A 86 -23.14 -5.05 -6.07
C ILE A 86 -22.92 -6.41 -6.73
N LYS A 87 -23.70 -7.44 -6.36
CA LYS A 87 -23.54 -8.83 -6.82
C LYS A 87 -23.42 -8.96 -8.34
N ALA A 88 -24.31 -8.31 -9.10
CA ALA A 88 -24.29 -8.36 -10.56
C ALA A 88 -22.97 -7.86 -11.18
N GLN A 89 -22.34 -6.85 -10.55
CA GLN A 89 -21.05 -6.31 -11.00
C GLN A 89 -19.90 -7.28 -10.67
N LEU A 90 -19.97 -7.97 -9.53
CA LEU A 90 -18.99 -8.97 -9.11
C LEU A 90 -19.06 -10.23 -9.97
N ASP A 91 -20.27 -10.69 -10.31
CA ASP A 91 -20.50 -11.86 -11.15
C ASP A 91 -19.94 -11.64 -12.56
N THR A 92 -20.15 -10.45 -13.14
CA THR A 92 -19.60 -10.08 -14.46
C THR A 92 -18.07 -10.06 -14.46
N ARG A 93 -17.45 -9.77 -13.30
CA ARG A 93 -16.00 -9.73 -13.10
C ARG A 93 -15.44 -11.03 -12.53
N ASN A 94 -16.27 -12.06 -12.39
CA ASN A 94 -15.88 -13.38 -11.90
C ASN A 94 -15.10 -13.35 -10.58
N VAL A 95 -15.47 -12.47 -9.63
CA VAL A 95 -14.74 -12.28 -8.37
C VAL A 95 -14.98 -13.45 -7.41
N ARG A 96 -13.90 -14.03 -6.86
CA ARG A 96 -13.95 -15.10 -5.85
C ARG A 96 -13.90 -14.58 -4.42
N SER A 97 -12.84 -13.88 -4.10
CA SER A 97 -12.54 -13.40 -2.75
C SER A 97 -12.04 -11.96 -2.80
N ILE A 98 -12.23 -11.25 -1.70
CA ILE A 98 -11.84 -9.85 -1.56
C ILE A 98 -11.14 -9.67 -0.23
N VAL A 99 -10.01 -8.97 -0.25
CA VAL A 99 -9.31 -8.50 0.96
C VAL A 99 -9.16 -6.99 0.86
N VAL A 100 -9.58 -6.29 1.90
CA VAL A 100 -9.33 -4.86 2.07
C VAL A 100 -8.54 -4.65 3.35
N VAL A 101 -7.32 -4.14 3.21
CA VAL A 101 -6.43 -3.86 4.33
C VAL A 101 -6.31 -2.35 4.51
N PRO A 102 -6.81 -1.77 5.62
CA PRO A 102 -6.69 -0.34 5.86
C PRO A 102 -5.23 0.05 6.12
N ILE A 103 -4.83 1.17 5.54
CA ILE A 103 -3.56 1.85 5.80
C ILE A 103 -3.83 2.86 6.91
N ARG A 104 -3.28 2.61 8.10
CA ARG A 104 -3.61 3.35 9.32
C ARG A 104 -2.45 4.19 9.82
N TRP A 105 -2.76 5.39 10.28
CA TRP A 105 -1.81 6.31 10.89
C TRP A 105 -2.43 6.98 12.13
N GLU A 106 -1.77 6.89 13.29
CA GLU A 106 -2.22 7.51 14.56
C GLU A 106 -3.73 7.28 14.87
N GLY A 107 -4.21 6.06 14.61
CA GLY A 107 -5.60 5.67 14.84
C GLY A 107 -6.57 6.01 13.71
N SER A 108 -6.17 6.80 12.72
CA SER A 108 -6.98 7.18 11.56
C SER A 108 -6.68 6.33 10.32
N VAL A 109 -7.67 6.07 9.48
CA VAL A 109 -7.48 5.38 8.20
C VAL A 109 -7.14 6.43 7.13
N ILE A 110 -5.92 6.37 6.60
CA ILE A 110 -5.43 7.31 5.56
C ILE A 110 -5.50 6.71 4.15
N GLY A 111 -5.88 5.44 4.04
CA GLY A 111 -5.99 4.72 2.78
C GLY A 111 -6.35 3.26 2.98
N ALA A 112 -6.38 2.49 1.89
CA ALA A 112 -6.57 1.06 1.93
C ALA A 112 -5.89 0.35 0.75
N ILE A 113 -5.34 -0.82 0.99
CA ILE A 113 -4.92 -1.78 -0.04
C ILE A 113 -6.11 -2.70 -0.31
N PHE A 114 -6.43 -2.86 -1.58
CA PHE A 114 -7.61 -3.54 -2.04
C PHE A 114 -7.20 -4.65 -3.01
N LEU A 115 -7.60 -5.88 -2.72
CA LEU A 115 -7.15 -7.07 -3.42
C LEU A 115 -8.37 -7.93 -3.78
N ARG A 116 -8.40 -8.45 -5.01
CA ARG A 116 -9.42 -9.42 -5.44
C ARG A 116 -8.76 -10.59 -6.17
N THR A 117 -9.31 -11.78 -5.95
CA THR A 117 -9.00 -12.96 -6.76
C THR A 117 -10.16 -13.30 -7.70
N GLU A 118 -9.85 -13.90 -8.84
CA GLU A 118 -10.85 -14.48 -9.75
C GLU A 118 -11.36 -15.85 -9.28
N LYS A 119 -12.52 -16.27 -9.80
CA LYS A 119 -13.27 -17.48 -9.41
C LYS A 119 -12.46 -18.77 -9.40
N ASN A 120 -11.43 -18.87 -10.24
CA ASN A 120 -10.61 -20.07 -10.39
C ASN A 120 -9.31 -20.02 -9.56
N ALA A 121 -9.03 -18.90 -8.89
CA ALA A 121 -7.88 -18.77 -8.02
C ALA A 121 -8.22 -19.24 -6.60
N GLU A 122 -7.19 -19.74 -5.90
CA GLU A 122 -7.30 -20.03 -4.47
C GLU A 122 -7.67 -18.75 -3.69
N PRO A 123 -8.54 -18.83 -2.68
CA PRO A 123 -8.78 -17.71 -1.77
C PRO A 123 -7.48 -17.32 -1.04
N PHE A 124 -7.40 -16.07 -0.59
CA PHE A 124 -6.32 -15.64 0.29
C PHE A 124 -6.28 -16.50 1.56
N SER A 125 -5.09 -16.97 1.92
CA SER A 125 -4.85 -17.58 3.22
C SER A 125 -4.76 -16.51 4.31
N GLU A 126 -4.88 -16.90 5.58
CA GLU A 126 -4.67 -15.94 6.66
C GLU A 126 -3.24 -15.37 6.69
N ALA A 127 -2.25 -16.16 6.24
CA ALA A 127 -0.87 -15.70 6.13
C ALA A 127 -0.74 -14.58 5.09
N ASP A 128 -1.45 -14.69 3.97
CA ASP A 128 -1.49 -13.66 2.92
C ASP A 128 -2.13 -12.37 3.44
N VAL A 129 -3.22 -12.49 4.20
CA VAL A 129 -3.88 -11.35 4.84
C VAL A 129 -2.92 -10.66 5.82
N ARG A 130 -2.22 -11.43 6.67
CA ARG A 130 -1.22 -10.89 7.62
C ARG A 130 -0.03 -10.22 6.91
N PHE A 131 0.42 -10.80 5.80
CA PHE A 131 1.44 -10.17 4.97
C PHE A 131 0.96 -8.83 4.39
N CYS A 132 -0.26 -8.78 3.86
CA CYS A 132 -0.84 -7.54 3.34
C CYS A 132 -1.01 -6.47 4.43
N GLN A 133 -1.34 -6.86 5.66
CA GLN A 133 -1.35 -5.97 6.84
C GLN A 133 0.04 -5.37 7.14
N THR A 134 1.10 -6.17 6.99
CA THR A 134 2.47 -5.68 7.12
C THR A 134 2.81 -4.67 6.03
N VAL A 135 2.47 -5.00 4.78
CA VAL A 135 2.65 -4.10 3.63
C VAL A 135 1.89 -2.78 3.84
N ALA A 136 0.65 -2.82 4.33
CA ALA A 136 -0.13 -1.63 4.64
C ALA A 136 0.51 -0.78 5.74
N SER A 137 1.06 -1.42 6.79
CA SER A 137 1.76 -0.73 7.89
C SER A 137 3.03 -0.01 7.40
N LEU A 138 3.79 -0.65 6.53
CA LEU A 138 4.98 -0.03 5.90
C LEU A 138 4.59 1.11 4.97
N THR A 139 3.50 0.94 4.22
CA THR A 139 2.95 1.98 3.34
C THR A 139 2.49 3.20 4.13
N ALA A 140 1.89 3.00 5.32
CA ALA A 140 1.50 4.11 6.20
C ALA A 140 2.71 4.93 6.68
N LYS A 141 3.78 4.25 7.10
CA LYS A 141 5.03 4.89 7.53
C LYS A 141 5.66 5.71 6.41
N ALA A 142 5.66 5.15 5.20
CA ALA A 142 6.12 5.82 3.99
C ALA A 142 5.31 7.09 3.66
N LEU A 143 3.98 6.98 3.66
CA LEU A 143 3.04 8.08 3.44
C LEU A 143 3.30 9.24 4.41
N ARG A 144 3.45 8.93 5.70
CA ARG A 144 3.65 9.95 6.74
C ARG A 144 4.96 10.70 6.55
N ASN A 145 6.05 10.00 6.23
CA ASN A 145 7.33 10.65 5.97
C ASN A 145 7.17 11.64 4.82
N ALA A 146 6.57 11.21 3.70
CA ALA A 146 6.33 12.08 2.55
C ALA A 146 5.50 13.33 2.90
N HIS A 147 4.40 13.18 3.65
CA HIS A 147 3.55 14.30 4.07
C HIS A 147 4.24 15.28 5.04
N ARG A 148 5.05 14.75 5.97
CA ARG A 148 5.90 15.59 6.84
C ARG A 148 6.92 16.39 6.04
N PHE A 149 7.54 15.79 5.03
CA PHE A 149 8.49 16.52 4.18
C PHE A 149 7.79 17.57 3.30
N GLU A 150 6.59 17.32 2.78
CA GLU A 150 5.81 18.36 2.08
C GLU A 150 5.52 19.57 2.96
N THR A 151 5.17 19.34 4.23
CA THR A 151 4.91 20.42 5.20
C THR A 151 6.19 21.22 5.50
N LEU A 152 7.34 20.55 5.65
CA LEU A 152 8.64 21.22 5.88
C LEU A 152 9.11 22.04 4.68
N LEU A 153 8.81 21.62 3.45
CA LEU A 153 9.13 22.35 2.23
C LEU A 153 8.37 23.67 2.08
N HIS A 154 7.29 23.84 2.83
CA HIS A 154 6.54 25.09 2.90
C HIS A 154 7.10 26.07 3.95
N SER A 155 8.00 25.64 4.84
CA SER A 155 8.79 26.52 5.72
C SER A 155 10.18 26.77 5.13
N GLN A 156 10.60 28.02 4.99
CA GLN A 156 11.61 28.44 3.99
C GLN A 156 13.10 28.12 4.27
N GLU A 157 13.50 27.45 5.36
CA GLU A 157 14.94 27.41 5.70
C GLU A 157 15.73 26.15 5.29
N ASP A 158 15.10 24.99 5.02
CA ASP A 158 15.84 23.72 4.79
C ASP A 158 15.36 22.90 3.56
N VAL A 159 14.85 23.58 2.53
CA VAL A 159 14.18 22.93 1.38
C VAL A 159 15.07 21.90 0.67
N GLY A 160 16.37 22.17 0.51
CA GLY A 160 17.30 21.26 -0.19
C GLY A 160 17.63 19.98 0.58
N ILE A 161 17.91 20.09 1.88
CA ILE A 161 18.24 18.93 2.74
C ILE A 161 16.99 18.08 2.97
N ALA A 162 15.85 18.72 3.21
CA ALA A 162 14.56 18.04 3.33
C ALA A 162 14.18 17.26 2.06
N GLN A 163 14.36 17.85 0.87
CA GLN A 163 14.13 17.15 -0.40
C GLN A 163 15.06 15.96 -0.60
N ARG A 164 16.37 16.13 -0.34
CA ARG A 164 17.35 15.06 -0.49
C ARG A 164 17.04 13.88 0.44
N LYS A 165 16.70 14.17 1.69
CA LYS A 165 16.32 13.16 2.70
C LYS A 165 15.03 12.42 2.30
N ALA A 166 14.03 13.14 1.81
CA ALA A 166 12.78 12.55 1.33
C ALA A 166 13.02 11.60 0.14
N GLU A 167 13.85 12.02 -0.82
CA GLU A 167 14.18 11.21 -1.99
C GLU A 167 14.93 9.92 -1.64
N LEU A 168 15.84 9.99 -0.66
CA LEU A 168 16.56 8.81 -0.18
C LEU A 168 15.66 7.85 0.57
N GLN A 169 14.81 8.36 1.45
CA GLN A 169 13.81 7.54 2.13
C GLN A 169 12.88 6.85 1.14
N ARG A 170 12.51 7.53 0.06
CA ARG A 170 11.74 6.95 -1.04
C ARG A 170 12.49 5.79 -1.71
N VAL A 171 13.73 6.02 -2.15
CA VAL A 171 14.54 4.97 -2.82
C VAL A 171 14.79 3.78 -1.89
N ALA A 172 15.12 4.02 -0.62
CA ALA A 172 15.34 2.99 0.39
C ALA A 172 14.08 2.16 0.63
N LEU A 173 12.93 2.83 0.78
CA LEU A 173 11.64 2.17 0.95
C LEU A 173 11.26 1.34 -0.27
N VAL A 174 11.36 1.89 -1.48
CA VAL A 174 11.04 1.14 -2.70
C VAL A 174 11.93 -0.10 -2.82
N GLY A 175 13.23 0.05 -2.54
CA GLY A 175 14.16 -1.07 -2.51
C GLY A 175 13.83 -2.11 -1.44
N PHE A 176 13.48 -1.67 -0.24
CA PHE A 176 13.06 -2.56 0.85
C PHE A 176 11.76 -3.29 0.53
N MET A 177 10.72 -2.56 0.09
CA MET A 177 9.42 -3.11 -0.31
C MET A 177 9.58 -4.13 -1.43
N ARG A 178 10.40 -3.84 -2.46
CA ARG A 178 10.69 -4.80 -3.53
C ARG A 178 11.32 -6.08 -2.99
N ARG A 179 12.36 -5.98 -2.16
CA ARG A 179 13.02 -7.15 -1.55
C ARG A 179 12.11 -7.93 -0.60
N LEU A 180 11.22 -7.24 0.11
CA LEU A 180 10.25 -7.86 1.01
C LEU A 180 9.23 -8.67 0.21
N LEU A 181 8.67 -8.08 -0.84
CA LEU A 181 7.68 -8.71 -1.73
C LEU A 181 8.31 -9.89 -2.51
N ASP A 182 9.52 -9.71 -3.05
CA ASP A 182 10.26 -10.76 -3.76
C ASP A 182 10.57 -11.96 -2.83
N ARG A 183 10.89 -11.70 -1.55
CA ARG A 183 11.14 -12.78 -0.56
C ARG A 183 9.86 -13.52 -0.21
N TYR A 184 8.75 -12.82 -0.05
CA TYR A 184 7.47 -13.45 0.22
C TYR A 184 7.06 -14.38 -0.93
N GLY A 185 7.13 -13.90 -2.18
CA GLY A 185 6.78 -14.70 -3.36
C GLY A 185 7.70 -15.89 -3.66
N ARG A 186 8.90 -15.97 -3.04
CA ARG A 186 9.87 -17.07 -3.22
C ARG A 186 9.89 -18.08 -2.07
N SER A 187 9.24 -17.78 -0.95
CA SER A 187 9.30 -18.60 0.26
C SER A 187 8.18 -19.63 0.26
N GLU A 188 8.48 -20.92 0.17
CA GLU A 188 7.49 -22.00 0.38
C GLU A 188 7.04 -22.06 1.86
N GLU A 189 7.88 -21.58 2.79
CA GLU A 189 7.55 -21.48 4.21
C GLU A 189 7.15 -20.04 4.57
N HIS A 190 5.86 -19.82 4.74
CA HIS A 190 5.21 -18.55 5.14
C HIS A 190 5.48 -18.15 6.61
N ALA A 191 6.52 -18.71 7.25
CA ALA A 191 6.67 -18.75 8.71
C ALA A 191 7.37 -17.53 9.35
N TRP A 192 7.96 -16.63 8.57
CA TRP A 192 8.82 -15.55 9.10
C TRP A 192 8.10 -14.19 9.31
N ALA A 193 6.83 -14.07 8.92
CA ALA A 193 6.16 -12.77 8.84
C ALA A 193 5.55 -12.23 10.16
N GLU A 194 5.33 -13.08 11.17
CA GLU A 194 4.43 -12.72 12.28
C GLU A 194 5.05 -11.87 13.38
N THR A 195 6.31 -12.10 13.77
CA THR A 195 6.80 -11.57 15.06
C THR A 195 7.92 -10.53 14.94
N LEU A 196 8.64 -10.49 13.81
CA LEU A 196 9.85 -9.67 13.66
C LEU A 196 9.65 -8.44 12.76
N LEU A 197 8.66 -8.43 11.87
CA LEU A 197 8.55 -7.43 10.81
C LEU A 197 8.24 -6.00 11.28
N PRO A 198 7.40 -5.72 12.30
CA PRO A 198 7.07 -4.34 12.66
C PRO A 198 8.26 -3.55 13.19
N LYS A 199 9.09 -4.17 14.04
CA LYS A 199 10.30 -3.55 14.63
C LYS A 199 11.52 -3.66 13.72
N ALA A 200 11.78 -4.83 13.14
CA ALA A 200 12.92 -5.02 12.25
C ALA A 200 12.77 -4.17 10.98
N ALA A 201 11.55 -3.92 10.49
CA ALA A 201 11.37 -3.05 9.34
C ALA A 201 11.62 -1.57 9.68
N ASP A 202 11.34 -1.11 10.91
CA ASP A 202 11.71 0.26 11.33
C ASP A 202 13.23 0.42 11.42
N GLU A 203 13.89 -0.51 12.12
CA GLU A 203 15.35 -0.51 12.24
C GLU A 203 16.05 -0.67 10.89
N GLU A 204 15.55 -1.56 10.02
CA GLU A 204 16.14 -1.79 8.70
C GLU A 204 15.85 -0.64 7.73
N LEU A 205 14.66 0.00 7.78
CA LEU A 205 14.40 1.23 7.02
C LEU A 205 15.31 2.35 7.49
N GLU A 206 15.44 2.59 8.79
CA GLU A 206 16.36 3.59 9.34
C GLU A 206 17.81 3.31 8.95
N ARG A 207 18.23 2.05 9.01
CA ARG A 207 19.57 1.61 8.60
C ARG A 207 19.81 1.85 7.11
N LEU A 208 18.89 1.45 6.23
CA LEU A 208 19.01 1.64 4.79
C LEU A 208 19.05 3.13 4.40
N VAL A 209 18.25 3.96 5.08
CA VAL A 209 18.27 5.42 4.91
C VAL A 209 19.60 6.00 5.37
N THR A 210 20.13 5.53 6.50
CA THR A 210 21.42 5.98 7.03
C THR A 210 22.57 5.64 6.08
N VAL A 211 22.60 4.41 5.55
CA VAL A 211 23.62 3.97 4.58
C VAL A 211 23.53 4.80 3.30
N ALA A 212 22.33 5.08 2.79
CA ALA A 212 22.15 5.88 1.58
C ALA A 212 22.59 7.35 1.76
N MET A 213 22.41 7.92 2.95
CA MET A 213 22.92 9.26 3.29
C MET A 213 24.44 9.30 3.31
N GLN A 214 25.10 8.30 3.91
CA GLN A 214 26.57 8.24 3.99
C GLN A 214 27.23 8.15 2.62
N VAL A 215 26.68 7.32 1.72
CA VAL A 215 27.23 7.18 0.35
C VAL A 215 27.18 8.51 -0.40
N LEU A 216 26.10 9.27 -0.25
CA LEU A 216 25.95 10.56 -0.94
C LEU A 216 26.78 11.68 -0.35
N GLU A 217 27.02 11.68 0.97
CA GLU A 217 27.95 12.62 1.60
C GLU A 217 29.39 12.38 1.15
N GLU A 218 29.78 11.12 0.92
CA GLU A 218 31.10 10.78 0.37
C GLU A 218 31.21 11.15 -1.11
N GLU A 219 30.17 10.93 -1.92
CA GLU A 219 30.15 11.36 -3.33
C GLU A 219 30.14 12.88 -3.51
N ALA A 220 29.64 13.65 -2.54
CA ALA A 220 29.63 15.12 -2.60
C ALA A 220 30.97 15.77 -2.20
N LYS A 221 31.90 14.99 -1.63
CA LYS A 221 33.25 15.46 -1.21
C LYS A 221 34.33 15.21 -2.27
N GLY A 222 34.03 14.42 -3.31
CA GLY A 222 34.93 14.11 -4.44
C GLY A 222 34.54 14.86 -5.70
#